data_AF-A0A9D5ZIT2-F1
#
_entry.id   AF-A0A9D5ZIT2-F1
#
_cell.length_a   1.000
_cell.length_b   1.000
_cell.length_c   1.000
_cell.angle_alpha   90.00
_cell.angle_beta   90.00
_cell.angle_gamma   90.00
#
_symmetry.space_group_name_H-M   'P 1'
#
loop_
_entity.id
_entity.type
_entity.pdbx_description
1 polymer ?
#
loop_
_entity_poly.entity_id
_entity_poly.type
_entity_poly.pdbx_seq_one_letter_code
_entity_poly.pdbx_strand_id
1 'polypeptide(L)'
;MSQCQNGKLDEKVMATRWMIGLLVAGVWLLLPDTGTAEPFCVVDFAGKRCWYQDVESCRQAAGPRGSCVVNSAGIVAPVGGARYCVVESWQTQCIYNDEGSCRHAAERRRGECITNPNDLPHGPVNQGRRLDREADGGHTGKMLPNVKNDAPDQHGTPTSSPIDPGSEVKPSPAIGHE
;
A
#
# COMPACT_ATOMS: atom_id res chain seq x y z
N MET A 1 -28.78 44.37 37.57
CA MET A 1 -27.77 45.45 37.53
C MET A 1 -26.53 44.90 36.85
N SER A 2 -26.44 45.02 35.51
CA SER A 2 -25.24 44.64 34.75
C SER A 2 -24.63 45.91 34.21
N GLN A 3 -23.39 46.20 34.63
CA GLN A 3 -22.64 47.36 34.17
C GLN A 3 -21.93 47.03 32.86
N CYS A 4 -22.24 47.78 31.80
CA CYS A 4 -21.45 47.82 30.57
C CYS A 4 -20.22 48.71 30.81
N GLN A 5 -19.05 48.10 31.03
CA GLN A 5 -17.80 48.85 31.00
C GLN A 5 -17.35 49.01 29.54
N ASN A 6 -17.64 50.18 28.98
CA ASN A 6 -17.00 50.68 27.77
C ASN A 6 -15.57 51.10 28.14
N GLY A 7 -14.67 50.12 28.23
CA GLY A 7 -13.25 50.34 28.47
C GLY A 7 -12.60 50.96 27.24
N LYS A 8 -12.11 52.20 27.41
CA LYS A 8 -11.19 52.89 26.51
C LYS A 8 -9.96 51.98 26.35
N LEU A 9 -9.94 51.20 25.27
CA LEU A 9 -8.83 50.31 24.96
C LEU A 9 -7.61 51.19 24.66
N ASP A 10 -6.70 51.28 25.62
CA ASP A 10 -5.42 51.97 25.47
C ASP A 10 -4.76 51.53 24.15
N GLU A 11 -4.39 52.51 23.32
CA GLU A 11 -3.79 52.32 21.99
C GLU A 11 -2.58 51.35 22.03
N LYS A 12 -1.88 51.34 23.17
CA LYS A 12 -0.76 50.43 23.46
C LYS A 12 -1.19 48.96 23.52
N VAL A 13 -2.38 48.67 24.03
CA VAL A 13 -2.91 47.29 24.15
C VAL A 13 -3.27 46.73 22.77
N MET A 14 -3.69 47.59 21.84
CA MET A 14 -3.97 47.18 20.47
C MET A 14 -2.66 46.81 19.74
N ALA A 15 -1.62 47.64 19.86
CA ALA A 15 -0.31 47.37 19.27
C ALA A 15 0.34 46.07 19.82
N THR A 16 0.25 45.82 21.13
CA THR A 16 0.79 44.59 21.73
C THR A 16 0.08 43.32 21.25
N ARG A 17 -1.24 43.36 21.02
CA ARG A 17 -1.99 42.19 20.51
C ARG A 17 -1.64 41.85 19.07
N TRP A 18 -1.38 42.85 18.24
CA TRP A 18 -0.91 42.65 16.87
C TRP A 18 0.49 42.04 16.81
N MET A 19 1.42 42.49 17.66
CA MET A 19 2.77 41.93 17.68
C MET A 19 2.81 40.49 18.17
N ILE A 20 1.98 40.12 19.16
CA ILE A 20 1.87 38.71 19.60
C ILE A 20 1.31 37.84 18.49
N GLY A 21 0.29 38.31 17.75
CA GLY A 21 -0.25 37.59 16.60
C GLY A 21 0.79 37.33 15.50
N LEU A 22 1.62 38.33 15.19
CA LEU A 22 2.70 38.20 14.20
C LEU A 22 3.83 37.26 14.68
N LEU A 23 4.18 37.30 15.97
CA LEU A 23 5.18 36.40 16.53
C LEU A 23 4.70 34.93 16.50
N VAL A 24 3.44 34.67 16.85
CA VAL A 24 2.89 33.31 16.79
C VAL A 24 2.82 32.83 15.34
N ALA A 25 2.33 33.64 14.40
CA ALA A 25 2.27 33.28 12.99
C ALA A 25 3.66 33.02 12.37
N GLY A 26 4.68 33.81 12.77
CA GLY A 26 6.05 33.61 12.32
C GLY A 26 6.69 32.31 12.81
N VAL A 27 6.34 31.86 14.02
CA VAL A 27 6.84 30.58 14.57
C VAL A 27 6.27 29.39 13.80
N TRP A 28 5.01 29.43 13.35
CA TRP A 28 4.40 28.35 12.56
C TRP A 28 5.07 28.14 11.19
N LEU A 29 5.63 29.19 10.59
CA LEU A 29 6.37 29.12 9.32
C LEU A 29 7.77 28.51 9.46
N LEU A 30 8.26 28.33 10.69
CA LEU A 30 9.58 27.76 10.98
C LEU A 30 9.53 26.30 11.41
N LEU A 31 8.33 25.69 11.53
CA LEU A 31 8.29 24.24 11.71
C LEU A 31 8.73 23.61 10.39
N PRO A 32 9.83 22.83 10.39
CA PRO A 32 10.12 22.00 9.23
C PRO A 32 8.90 21.12 9.01
N ASP A 33 8.44 21.01 7.75
CA ASP A 33 7.57 19.91 7.38
C ASP A 33 8.30 18.65 7.83
N THR A 34 7.83 18.06 8.92
CA THR A 34 8.25 16.72 9.30
C THR A 34 7.64 15.85 8.22
N GLY A 35 8.35 15.75 7.09
CA GLY A 35 7.90 15.03 5.91
C GLY A 35 7.51 13.65 6.38
N THR A 36 6.20 13.43 6.47
CA THR A 36 5.65 12.12 6.79
C THR A 36 6.16 11.23 5.68
N ALA A 37 7.08 10.33 6.02
CA ALA A 37 7.61 9.41 5.05
C ALA A 37 6.41 8.62 4.52
N GLU A 38 6.05 8.87 3.26
CA GLU A 38 4.89 8.24 2.66
C GLU A 38 5.11 6.73 2.57
N PRO A 39 4.09 5.89 2.82
CA PRO A 39 4.26 4.45 2.97
C PRO A 39 4.59 3.74 1.66
N PHE A 40 4.40 4.38 0.50
CA PHE A 40 4.69 3.78 -0.81
C PHE A 40 5.63 4.64 -1.65
N CYS A 41 6.52 3.98 -2.40
CA CYS A 41 7.44 4.60 -3.32
C CYS A 41 7.36 4.00 -4.72
N VAL A 42 7.48 4.85 -5.73
CA VAL A 42 7.79 4.41 -7.08
C VAL A 42 9.30 4.22 -7.20
N VAL A 43 9.71 3.08 -7.73
CA VAL A 43 11.10 2.79 -8.12
C VAL A 43 11.13 2.56 -9.63
N ASP A 44 11.93 3.36 -10.32
CA ASP A 44 12.15 3.27 -11.77
C ASP A 44 13.62 3.63 -12.11
N PHE A 45 13.91 3.84 -13.39
CA PHE A 45 15.25 4.22 -13.86
C PHE A 45 15.71 5.61 -13.39
N ALA A 46 14.79 6.49 -12.98
CA ALA A 46 15.09 7.82 -12.46
C ALA A 46 15.34 7.82 -10.94
N GLY A 47 15.00 6.72 -10.25
CA GLY A 47 15.30 6.50 -8.84
C GLY A 47 14.08 6.10 -8.01
N LYS A 48 14.15 6.38 -6.71
CA LYS A 48 13.10 6.08 -5.73
C LYS A 48 12.41 7.37 -5.28
N ARG A 49 11.08 7.44 -5.44
CA ARG A 49 10.25 8.60 -5.05
C ARG A 49 9.11 8.14 -4.14
N CYS A 50 9.09 8.63 -2.91
CA CYS A 50 8.17 8.20 -1.85
C CYS A 50 7.18 9.31 -1.51
N TRP A 51 6.17 9.48 -2.37
CA TRP A 51 5.17 10.56 -2.27
C TRP A 51 3.73 10.01 -2.32
N TYR A 52 3.54 8.71 -2.17
CA TYR A 52 2.26 8.04 -2.39
C TYR A 52 1.70 7.47 -1.10
N GLN A 53 0.48 7.90 -0.75
CA GLN A 53 -0.25 7.42 0.42
C GLN A 53 -0.81 6.02 0.22
N ASP A 54 -1.18 5.65 -1.00
CA ASP A 54 -1.83 4.37 -1.33
C ASP A 54 -1.12 3.59 -2.43
N VAL A 55 -1.34 2.27 -2.46
CA VAL A 55 -0.66 1.37 -3.39
C VAL A 55 -1.16 1.56 -4.83
N GLU A 56 -2.42 1.91 -5.05
CA GLU A 56 -2.98 2.14 -6.38
C GLU A 56 -2.39 3.38 -7.04
N SER A 57 -2.32 4.52 -6.36
CA SER A 57 -1.72 5.75 -6.89
C SER A 57 -0.23 5.55 -7.18
N CYS A 58 0.46 4.80 -6.32
CA CYS A 58 1.84 4.39 -6.54
C CYS A 58 2.01 3.48 -7.77
N ARG A 59 1.18 2.44 -7.92
CA ARG A 59 1.20 1.55 -9.12
C ARG A 59 0.87 2.31 -10.40
N GLN A 60 -0.11 3.21 -10.34
CA GLN A 60 -0.50 4.06 -11.46
C GLN A 60 0.67 4.96 -11.87
N ALA A 61 1.35 5.59 -10.91
CA ALA A 61 2.49 6.46 -11.19
C ALA A 61 3.76 5.71 -11.62
N ALA A 62 3.95 4.48 -11.14
CA ALA A 62 5.03 3.61 -11.60
C ALA A 62 4.91 3.28 -13.09
N GLY A 63 3.67 3.11 -13.58
CA GLY A 63 3.41 2.76 -14.97
C GLY A 63 4.09 1.44 -15.39
N PRO A 64 4.31 1.22 -16.70
CA PRO A 64 4.82 -0.06 -17.21
C PRO A 64 6.33 -0.27 -17.00
N ARG A 65 7.07 0.78 -16.59
CA ARG A 65 8.54 0.74 -16.44
C ARG A 65 9.01 0.88 -14.99
N GLY A 66 8.09 1.12 -14.07
CA GLY A 66 8.39 1.26 -12.65
C GLY A 66 7.83 0.09 -11.85
N SER A 67 8.14 0.10 -10.56
CA SER A 67 7.52 -0.78 -9.57
C SER A 67 7.09 0.05 -8.37
N CYS A 68 5.95 -0.31 -7.80
CA CYS A 68 5.54 0.22 -6.52
C CYS A 68 6.14 -0.65 -5.40
N VAL A 69 6.84 -0.03 -4.46
CA VAL A 69 7.43 -0.71 -3.30
C VAL A 69 7.04 0.00 -2.02
N VAL A 70 6.97 -0.75 -0.92
CA VAL A 70 6.71 -0.17 0.40
C VAL A 70 7.94 0.60 0.89
N ASN A 71 7.70 1.78 1.47
CA ASN A 71 8.71 2.59 2.12
C ASN A 71 8.85 2.18 3.58
N SER A 72 9.90 1.43 3.94
CA SER A 72 10.12 1.02 5.33
C SER A 72 10.20 2.19 6.33
N ALA A 73 10.62 3.38 5.90
CA ALA A 73 10.66 4.57 6.76
C ALA A 73 9.27 5.19 7.03
N GLY A 74 8.28 4.87 6.18
CA GLY A 74 6.89 5.34 6.28
C GLY A 74 5.92 4.33 6.86
N ILE A 75 6.40 3.13 7.20
CA ILE A 75 5.55 2.07 7.77
C ILE A 75 5.21 2.42 9.22
N VAL A 76 3.91 2.50 9.53
CA VAL A 76 3.42 2.53 10.91
C VAL A 76 3.80 1.24 11.63
N ALA A 77 4.22 1.34 12.89
CA ALA A 77 4.61 0.19 13.71
C ALA A 77 3.61 -0.97 13.55
N PRO A 78 4.08 -2.17 13.17
CA PRO A 78 3.20 -3.29 12.88
C PRO A 78 2.49 -3.80 14.14
N VAL A 79 1.23 -4.21 13.98
CA VAL A 79 0.48 -4.95 15.01
C VAL A 79 0.45 -6.44 14.69
N GLY A 80 0.63 -7.28 15.71
CA GLY A 80 0.70 -8.74 15.56
C GLY A 80 2.14 -9.28 15.50
N GLY A 81 2.28 -10.54 15.14
CA GLY A 81 3.55 -11.26 15.14
C GLY A 81 3.61 -12.44 14.17
N ALA A 82 2.69 -12.48 13.21
CA ALA A 82 2.71 -13.48 12.14
C ALA A 82 3.81 -13.15 11.11
N ARG A 83 4.08 -14.09 10.21
CA ARG A 83 5.17 -13.99 9.23
C ARG A 83 4.97 -12.94 8.13
N TYR A 84 3.72 -12.67 7.78
CA TYR A 84 3.36 -11.75 6.70
C TYR A 84 2.43 -10.66 7.21
N CYS A 85 2.61 -9.46 6.65
CA CYS A 85 1.85 -8.28 7.00
C CYS A 85 1.13 -7.70 5.79
N VAL A 86 -0.06 -7.18 6.02
CA VAL A 86 -0.72 -6.27 5.09
C VAL A 86 -0.37 -4.85 5.50
N VAL A 87 0.23 -4.09 4.58
CA VAL A 87 0.54 -2.67 4.75
C VAL A 87 -0.54 -1.86 4.05
N GLU A 88 -1.27 -1.09 4.84
CA GLU A 88 -2.23 -0.08 4.41
C GLU A 88 -1.63 1.31 4.69
N SER A 89 -2.26 2.38 4.21
CA SER A 89 -1.73 3.74 4.37
C SER A 89 -1.68 4.22 5.83
N TRP A 90 -2.53 3.68 6.70
CA TRP A 90 -2.64 4.08 8.11
C TRP A 90 -2.25 2.98 9.11
N GLN A 91 -1.96 1.75 8.66
CA GLN A 91 -1.66 0.64 9.56
C GLN A 91 -0.89 -0.49 8.89
N THR A 92 -0.17 -1.28 9.68
CA THR A 92 0.46 -2.52 9.24
C THR A 92 0.01 -3.68 10.13
N GLN A 93 -0.64 -4.69 9.53
CA GLN A 93 -1.20 -5.83 10.27
C GLN A 93 -0.46 -7.12 9.92
N CYS A 94 0.33 -7.63 10.88
CA CYS A 94 1.10 -8.86 10.78
C CYS A 94 0.37 -10.02 11.44
N ILE A 95 -0.72 -10.45 10.80
CA ILE A 95 -1.60 -11.52 11.32
C ILE A 95 -1.69 -12.74 10.38
N TYR A 96 -0.97 -12.72 9.25
CA TYR A 96 -1.01 -13.78 8.25
C TYR A 96 0.23 -14.67 8.34
N ASN A 97 0.02 -15.98 8.49
CA ASN A 97 1.11 -16.97 8.49
C ASN A 97 1.45 -17.51 7.10
N ASP A 98 0.66 -17.14 6.10
CA ASP A 98 0.76 -17.58 4.70
C ASP A 98 0.73 -16.39 3.75
N GLU A 99 1.62 -16.40 2.75
CA GLU A 99 1.78 -15.32 1.77
C GLU A 99 0.54 -15.17 0.88
N GLY A 100 -0.08 -16.28 0.48
CA GLY A 100 -1.27 -16.26 -0.38
C GLY A 100 -2.46 -15.56 0.28
N SER A 101 -2.70 -15.89 1.56
CA SER A 101 -3.73 -15.28 2.40
C SER A 101 -3.46 -13.80 2.63
N CYS A 102 -2.19 -13.43 2.86
CA CYS A 102 -1.76 -12.05 2.99
C CYS A 102 -1.99 -11.25 1.70
N ARG A 103 -1.58 -11.77 0.54
CA ARG A 103 -1.79 -11.12 -0.76
C ARG A 103 -3.28 -10.93 -1.06
N HIS A 104 -4.09 -11.96 -0.83
CA HIS A 104 -5.54 -11.86 -1.03
C HIS A 104 -6.19 -10.83 -0.09
N ALA A 105 -5.70 -10.69 1.15
CA ALA A 105 -6.15 -9.65 2.05
C ALA A 105 -5.68 -8.25 1.63
N ALA A 106 -4.43 -8.12 1.19
CA ALA A 106 -3.86 -6.89 0.68
C ALA A 106 -4.64 -6.36 -0.54
N GLU A 107 -4.96 -7.22 -1.51
CA GLU A 107 -5.79 -6.87 -2.67
C GLU A 107 -7.17 -6.33 -2.25
N ARG A 108 -7.84 -6.99 -1.30
CA ARG A 108 -9.15 -6.56 -0.80
C ARG A 108 -9.10 -5.24 -0.04
N ARG A 109 -7.96 -4.93 0.58
CA ARG A 109 -7.76 -3.74 1.43
C ARG A 109 -6.98 -2.63 0.74
N ARG A 110 -6.67 -2.77 -0.55
CA ARG A 110 -5.86 -1.79 -1.29
C ARG A 110 -4.51 -1.53 -0.60
N GLY A 111 -3.89 -2.63 -0.16
CA GLY A 111 -2.61 -2.64 0.51
C GLY A 111 -1.58 -3.48 -0.24
N GLU A 112 -0.41 -3.61 0.37
CA GLU A 112 0.67 -4.48 -0.14
C GLU A 112 0.97 -5.58 0.89
N CYS A 113 1.20 -6.79 0.41
CA CYS A 113 1.64 -7.89 1.27
C CYS A 113 3.18 -7.87 1.37
N ILE A 114 3.70 -7.84 2.60
CA ILE A 114 5.15 -7.90 2.86
C ILE A 114 5.47 -8.96 3.89
N THR A 115 6.74 -9.37 3.94
CA THR A 115 7.28 -10.13 5.08
C THR A 115 7.32 -9.23 6.31
N ASN A 116 6.96 -9.76 7.47
CA ASN A 116 6.99 -9.02 8.71
C ASN A 116 8.42 -8.58 9.06
N PRO A 117 8.71 -7.27 9.15
CA PRO A 117 10.05 -6.78 9.47
C PRO A 117 10.51 -7.16 10.88
N ASN A 118 9.56 -7.50 11.76
CA ASN A 118 9.82 -7.98 13.12
C ASN A 118 9.86 -9.52 13.21
N ASP A 119 9.57 -10.25 12.13
CA ASP A 119 9.81 -11.70 12.11
C ASP A 119 11.31 -11.89 12.10
N LEU A 120 11.89 -11.96 13.31
CA LEU A 120 13.28 -12.28 13.50
C LEU A 120 13.51 -13.60 12.77
N PRO A 121 14.48 -13.67 11.85
CA PRO A 121 14.73 -14.89 11.12
C PRO A 121 14.96 -16.01 12.14
N HIS A 122 14.08 -17.01 12.11
CA HIS A 122 14.34 -18.30 12.74
C HIS A 122 15.55 -18.94 12.05
N GLY A 123 16.74 -18.45 12.33
CA GLY A 123 17.96 -18.82 11.62
C GLY A 123 17.89 -18.56 10.10
N PRO A 124 18.97 -18.88 9.37
CA PRO A 124 18.95 -18.85 7.92
C PRO A 124 17.92 -19.86 7.42
N VAL A 125 16.72 -19.37 7.07
CA VAL A 125 15.83 -20.10 6.17
C VAL A 125 16.60 -20.23 4.87
N ASN A 126 17.01 -21.45 4.54
CA ASN A 126 17.61 -21.81 3.26
C ASN A 126 16.67 -21.38 2.11
N GLN A 127 16.78 -20.12 1.66
CA GLN A 127 16.19 -19.63 0.41
C GLN A 127 16.86 -20.26 -0.83
N GLY A 128 17.90 -21.08 -0.63
CA GLY A 128 18.49 -21.94 -1.64
C GLY A 128 17.77 -23.29 -1.78
N ARG A 129 16.55 -23.29 -2.32
CA ARG A 129 16.01 -24.42 -3.10
C ARG A 129 14.76 -24.03 -3.89
N ARG A 130 14.89 -23.02 -4.74
CA ARG A 130 14.04 -22.83 -5.94
C ARG A 130 14.84 -22.60 -7.23
N LEU A 131 16.08 -23.04 -7.20
CA LEU A 131 16.82 -23.66 -8.30
C LEU A 131 17.04 -25.04 -7.69
N ASP A 132 16.31 -26.11 -8.00
CA ASP A 132 16.24 -26.75 -9.30
C ASP A 132 14.86 -27.42 -9.42
N ARG A 133 14.10 -27.01 -10.42
CA ARG A 133 13.23 -27.96 -11.13
C ARG A 133 14.05 -28.48 -12.31
N GLU A 134 15.14 -29.16 -11.99
CA GLU A 134 15.74 -30.18 -12.86
C GLU A 134 14.60 -31.19 -13.13
N ALA A 135 14.15 -31.43 -14.36
CA ALA A 135 14.96 -31.88 -15.48
C ALA A 135 15.79 -33.11 -15.15
N ASP A 136 15.22 -34.13 -14.49
CA ASP A 136 15.45 -35.50 -14.95
C ASP A 136 14.51 -36.51 -14.29
N GLY A 137 14.02 -37.41 -15.11
CA GLY A 137 13.03 -38.42 -14.76
C GLY A 137 12.78 -39.30 -15.97
N GLY A 138 13.85 -39.70 -16.64
CA GLY A 138 13.84 -40.73 -17.66
C GLY A 138 13.11 -41.97 -17.16
N HIS A 139 11.93 -42.25 -17.74
CA HIS A 139 11.45 -43.61 -17.86
C HIS A 139 11.93 -44.16 -19.20
N THR A 140 12.69 -45.24 -19.08
CA THR A 140 13.27 -46.05 -20.14
C THR A 140 12.19 -46.61 -21.07
N GLY A 141 12.59 -46.77 -22.34
CA GLY A 141 11.70 -46.96 -23.47
C GLY A 141 10.84 -48.22 -23.48
N LYS A 142 9.73 -48.09 -24.21
CA LYS A 142 9.24 -49.13 -25.13
C LYS A 142 8.85 -48.46 -26.45
N MET A 143 9.61 -48.76 -27.50
CA MET A 143 9.18 -48.63 -28.88
C MET A 143 7.91 -49.46 -29.09
N LEU A 144 6.88 -48.89 -29.73
CA LEU A 144 5.90 -49.51 -30.63
C LEU A 144 5.07 -48.38 -31.30
N PRO A 145 4.45 -48.62 -32.47
CA PRO A 145 4.52 -47.70 -33.59
C PRO A 145 3.28 -46.83 -33.79
N ASN A 146 3.53 -45.69 -34.42
CA ASN A 146 2.75 -45.08 -35.51
C ASN A 146 1.22 -45.20 -35.39
N VAL A 147 0.61 -44.25 -34.68
CA VAL A 147 -0.79 -43.89 -34.87
C VAL A 147 -0.84 -42.55 -35.59
N LYS A 148 -1.47 -42.63 -36.75
CA LYS A 148 -1.74 -41.62 -37.74
C LYS A 148 -3.04 -40.91 -37.37
N ASN A 149 -3.07 -39.58 -37.56
CA ASN A 149 -4.21 -38.66 -37.40
C ASN A 149 -4.59 -38.41 -35.91
N ASP A 150 -4.87 -37.20 -35.40
CA ASP A 150 -5.73 -36.12 -35.89
C ASP A 150 -5.48 -34.81 -35.10
N ALA A 151 -5.88 -33.70 -35.73
CA ALA A 151 -6.27 -32.38 -35.18
C ALA A 151 -5.21 -31.35 -34.69
N PRO A 152 -5.31 -30.08 -35.13
CA PRO A 152 -4.62 -28.96 -34.49
C PRO A 152 -5.33 -28.58 -33.19
N ASP A 153 -4.63 -28.70 -32.06
CA ASP A 153 -5.05 -28.13 -30.79
C ASP A 153 -5.09 -26.61 -30.92
N GLN A 154 -6.30 -26.07 -30.84
CA GLN A 154 -6.51 -24.64 -30.80
C GLN A 154 -5.93 -24.09 -29.50
N HIS A 155 -5.12 -23.04 -29.67
CA HIS A 155 -4.76 -22.10 -28.62
C HIS A 155 -5.94 -21.86 -27.67
N GLY A 156 -5.78 -22.29 -26.42
CA GLY A 156 -6.62 -21.83 -25.32
C GLY A 156 -6.44 -20.32 -25.19
N THR A 157 -7.35 -19.57 -25.79
CA THR A 157 -7.61 -18.17 -25.46
C THR A 157 -7.85 -18.06 -23.96
N PRO A 158 -7.29 -17.03 -23.29
CA PRO A 158 -7.66 -16.73 -21.92
C PRO A 158 -9.17 -16.48 -21.90
N THR A 159 -9.89 -17.32 -21.16
CA THR A 159 -11.30 -17.11 -20.84
C THR A 159 -11.39 -15.82 -20.04
N SER A 160 -11.63 -14.71 -20.74
CA SER A 160 -12.16 -13.50 -20.16
C SER A 160 -13.51 -13.87 -19.55
N SER A 161 -13.57 -13.96 -18.23
CA SER A 161 -14.83 -14.02 -17.50
C SER A 161 -15.75 -12.91 -18.02
N PRO A 162 -17.04 -13.20 -18.27
CA PRO A 162 -18.01 -12.18 -18.59
C PRO A 162 -18.00 -11.10 -17.52
N ILE A 163 -17.67 -9.87 -17.90
CA ILE A 163 -17.94 -8.69 -17.09
C ILE A 163 -19.45 -8.58 -17.05
N ASP A 164 -20.05 -8.91 -15.91
CA ASP A 164 -21.48 -8.83 -15.65
C ASP A 164 -21.90 -7.33 -15.68
N PRO A 165 -22.62 -6.85 -16.71
CA PRO A 165 -23.09 -5.47 -16.76
C PRO A 165 -24.39 -5.38 -15.97
N GLY A 166 -24.31 -5.57 -14.64
CA GLY A 166 -25.52 -5.75 -13.83
C GLY A 166 -25.42 -5.43 -12.34
N SER A 167 -24.29 -4.93 -11.83
CA SER A 167 -24.27 -4.41 -10.45
C SER A 167 -24.71 -2.94 -10.45
N GLU A 168 -26.03 -2.77 -10.45
CA GLU A 168 -26.69 -1.53 -10.08
C GLU A 168 -26.26 -1.15 -8.65
N VAL A 169 -25.34 -0.19 -8.56
CA VAL A 169 -24.90 0.37 -7.27
C VAL A 169 -26.09 1.12 -6.67
N LYS A 170 -26.82 0.44 -5.79
CA LYS A 170 -27.89 1.05 -5.02
C LYS A 170 -27.30 2.19 -4.17
N PRO A 171 -27.73 3.45 -4.34
CA PRO A 171 -27.20 4.57 -3.59
C PRO A 171 -27.46 4.36 -2.09
N SER A 172 -26.41 4.52 -1.29
CA SER A 172 -26.49 4.50 0.17
C SER A 172 -27.40 5.64 0.64
N PRO A 173 -28.36 5.41 1.56
CA PRO A 173 -29.26 6.46 2.03
C PRO A 173 -28.46 7.55 2.74
N ALA A 174 -28.70 8.80 2.35
CA ALA A 174 -28.15 9.97 3.01
C ALA A 174 -28.63 10.00 4.47
N ILE A 175 -27.70 9.91 5.41
CA ILE A 175 -27.95 10.15 6.82
C ILE A 175 -28.13 11.66 6.97
N GLY A 176 -29.39 12.10 7.03
CA GLY A 176 -29.73 13.45 7.45
C GLY A 176 -29.48 13.59 8.94
N HIS A 177 -28.59 14.51 9.31
CA HIS A 177 -28.52 15.05 10.66
C HIS A 177 -29.48 16.25 10.72
N GLU A 178 -30.56 16.09 11.48
CA GLU A 178 -31.35 17.21 12.02
C GLU A 178 -30.62 17.87 13.19
#